data_AF-A0A970C8P1-F1
#
_entry.id   AF-A0A970C8P1-F1
#
_cell.length_a   1.000
_cell.length_b   1.000
_cell.length_c   1.000
_cell.angle_alpha   90.00
_cell.angle_beta   90.00
_cell.angle_gamma   90.00
#
_symmetry.space_group_name_H-M   'P 1'
#
loop_
_entity.id
_entity.type
_entity.pdbx_description
1 polymer ?
#
loop_
_entity_poly.entity_id
_entity_poly.type
_entity_poly.pdbx_seq_one_letter_code
_entity_poly.pdbx_strand_id
1 'polypeptide(L)'
;MKGFGIDFGTTNSLIAYFNPEIAREPGAFMDAGRPHPSLVWYKPDSNQPVVGWEARKQMHQAENLMGHCFVHSVKRLMAEEREVPIIGTMRKPAREVAADILSHLLGHARRTLPAAAAGLDSCVATVPVNSSGRYRRELRRAVELAGLHVESFTHEPFAAVFGWFFAQKTDLHHLPATKVLVFDWGGGTLDITLVQVQDGRIFELGNSNLEHCAGNEFTDKLTGLVRDKFVKRTGLTVDKLILDAEAKDRVWVNVEDAKIKLSEQTSARVNVPNYSCQGGNIYDLSESVGRQEYEERIKPDVDLAKAKVYECLHRAGVEAASVDLVLLIGGTSRTPLVHQMMHEVFVTKVVPVKDADSIIAKGAAVIAAHKWKPYLVKPVTVKLADKSFLPLFKHGQTLAAPLASKSFTFYCIDGRNGSAHLLFYEQQRPHDAAIQKSLNCNMSVPTAQTVRSVSDLDRIMVNAYVTQDLTIQVEAMSSSQGKKESVEIQDICYGLEIA
;
A
#
# COMPACT_ATOMS: atom_id res chain seq x y z
N MET A 1 -19.99 -8.45 16.99
CA MET A 1 -19.97 -7.65 15.73
C MET A 1 -19.02 -8.29 14.72
N LYS A 2 -19.42 -8.42 13.46
CA LYS A 2 -18.59 -8.96 12.38
C LYS A 2 -17.80 -7.85 11.67
N GLY A 3 -16.66 -8.20 11.09
CA GLY A 3 -15.83 -7.28 10.32
C GLY A 3 -15.17 -7.98 9.13
N PHE A 4 -15.01 -7.24 8.04
CA PHE A 4 -14.28 -7.68 6.86
C PHE A 4 -13.08 -6.77 6.62
N GLY A 5 -11.97 -7.38 6.23
CA GLY A 5 -10.71 -6.71 5.92
C GLY A 5 -10.27 -7.02 4.50
N ILE A 6 -9.87 -6.00 3.74
CA ILE A 6 -9.28 -6.18 2.41
C ILE A 6 -7.83 -5.73 2.44
N ASP A 7 -6.96 -6.63 1.97
CA ASP A 7 -5.60 -6.31 1.57
C ASP A 7 -5.50 -6.39 0.04
N PHE A 8 -5.34 -5.24 -0.61
CA PHE A 8 -5.14 -5.13 -2.05
C PHE A 8 -3.64 -4.95 -2.33
N GLY A 9 -2.95 -6.05 -2.62
CA GLY A 9 -1.51 -6.07 -2.85
C GLY A 9 -1.12 -6.09 -4.32
N THR A 10 0.14 -5.75 -4.61
CA THR A 10 0.68 -5.70 -5.98
C THR A 10 0.67 -7.07 -6.66
N THR A 11 1.05 -8.12 -5.92
CA THR A 11 1.17 -9.49 -6.45
C THR A 11 -0.01 -10.35 -6.05
N ASN A 12 -0.47 -10.21 -4.80
CA ASN A 12 -1.59 -10.97 -4.27
C ASN A 12 -2.54 -10.04 -3.53
N SER A 13 -3.82 -10.39 -3.51
CA SER A 13 -4.84 -9.71 -2.74
C SER A 13 -5.62 -10.73 -1.91
N LEU A 14 -6.19 -10.27 -0.81
CA LEU A 14 -6.92 -11.12 0.12
C LEU A 14 -8.06 -10.38 0.79
N ILE A 15 -9.15 -11.11 1.03
CA ILE A 15 -10.22 -10.69 1.92
C ILE A 15 -10.25 -11.59 3.13
N ALA A 16 -10.46 -11.01 4.30
CA ALA A 16 -10.55 -11.69 5.58
C ALA A 16 -11.85 -11.33 6.30
N TYR A 17 -12.21 -12.18 7.24
CA TYR A 17 -13.42 -12.10 8.03
C TYR A 17 -13.12 -12.36 9.50
N PHE A 18 -13.77 -11.60 10.37
CA PHE A 18 -13.78 -11.89 11.80
C PHE A 18 -15.16 -11.68 12.39
N ASN A 19 -15.61 -12.64 13.18
CA ASN A 19 -16.74 -12.47 14.08
C ASN A 19 -16.45 -13.19 15.40
N PRO A 20 -16.25 -12.45 16.49
CA PRO A 20 -15.91 -13.01 17.80
C PRO A 20 -17.01 -13.92 18.36
N GLU A 21 -18.25 -13.82 17.86
CA GLU A 21 -19.37 -14.69 18.26
C GLU A 21 -19.29 -16.08 17.61
N ILE A 22 -18.57 -16.22 16.48
CA ILE A 22 -18.49 -17.45 15.68
C ILE A 22 -17.13 -18.12 15.85
N ALA A 23 -16.05 -17.35 15.88
CA ALA A 23 -14.70 -17.86 15.93
C ALA A 23 -13.80 -17.02 16.84
N ARG A 24 -12.83 -17.68 17.48
CA ARG A 24 -11.82 -17.03 18.32
C ARG A 24 -10.73 -16.32 17.51
N GLU A 25 -10.59 -16.66 16.23
CA GLU A 25 -9.55 -16.14 15.35
C GLU A 25 -10.14 -15.67 14.01
N PRO A 26 -9.55 -14.64 13.36
CA PRO A 26 -9.96 -14.19 12.03
C PRO A 26 -9.62 -15.23 10.95
N GLY A 27 -10.56 -15.46 10.04
CA GLY A 27 -10.40 -16.30 8.85
C GLY A 27 -10.05 -15.47 7.61
N ALA A 28 -9.47 -16.11 6.59
CA ALA A 28 -9.19 -15.48 5.30
C ALA A 28 -9.66 -16.34 4.12
N PHE A 29 -10.16 -15.71 3.07
CA PHE A 29 -10.74 -16.37 1.89
C PHE A 29 -9.65 -16.72 0.86
N MET A 30 -8.84 -17.72 1.19
CA MET A 30 -7.74 -18.21 0.37
C MET A 30 -8.19 -19.26 -0.66
N ASP A 31 -7.61 -19.25 -1.85
CA ASP A 31 -7.83 -20.27 -2.89
C ASP A 31 -6.81 -21.40 -2.73
N ALA A 32 -7.29 -22.60 -2.39
CA ALA A 32 -6.48 -23.77 -2.07
C ALA A 32 -5.35 -23.47 -1.06
N GLY A 33 -5.66 -22.67 -0.02
CA GLY A 33 -4.71 -22.29 1.03
C GLY A 33 -3.69 -21.21 0.63
N ARG A 34 -3.85 -20.58 -0.55
CA ARG A 34 -2.98 -19.50 -1.02
C ARG A 34 -3.76 -18.19 -1.22
N PRO A 35 -3.11 -17.03 -1.09
CA PRO A 35 -3.68 -15.75 -1.53
C PRO A 35 -4.09 -15.78 -3.01
N HIS A 36 -4.96 -14.85 -3.41
CA HIS A 36 -5.36 -14.71 -4.80
C HIS A 36 -4.36 -13.83 -5.55
N PRO A 37 -3.78 -14.29 -6.67
CA PRO A 37 -2.94 -13.45 -7.51
C PRO A 37 -3.70 -12.21 -8.00
N SER A 38 -3.09 -11.04 -7.89
CA SER A 38 -3.55 -9.77 -8.49
C SER A 38 -3.22 -9.76 -9.99
N LEU A 39 -3.72 -10.77 -10.71
CA LEU A 39 -3.48 -11.03 -12.12
C LEU A 39 -4.83 -11.19 -12.84
N VAL A 40 -4.99 -10.48 -13.94
CA VAL A 40 -6.19 -10.50 -14.78
C VAL A 40 -5.82 -10.92 -16.19
N TRP A 41 -6.64 -11.76 -16.80
CA TRP A 41 -6.56 -12.15 -18.20
C TRP A 41 -7.81 -11.69 -18.94
N TYR A 42 -7.62 -10.81 -19.91
CA TYR A 42 -8.66 -10.39 -20.85
C TYR A 42 -8.53 -11.20 -22.14
N LYS A 43 -9.58 -11.94 -22.49
CA LYS A 43 -9.65 -12.75 -23.70
C LYS A 43 -10.34 -11.95 -24.81
N PRO A 44 -9.90 -12.05 -26.08
CA PRO A 44 -10.57 -11.40 -27.21
C PRO A 44 -12.07 -11.71 -27.31
N ASP A 45 -12.44 -12.97 -27.04
CA ASP A 45 -13.79 -13.48 -27.28
C ASP A 45 -14.70 -13.43 -26.04
N SER A 46 -14.27 -12.75 -24.96
CA SER A 46 -15.03 -12.69 -23.70
C SER A 46 -15.07 -11.28 -23.12
N ASN A 47 -16.28 -10.83 -22.78
CA ASN A 47 -16.46 -9.60 -22.00
C ASN A 47 -16.17 -9.79 -20.51
N GLN A 48 -16.01 -11.03 -20.03
CA GLN A 48 -15.67 -11.32 -18.64
C GLN A 48 -14.17 -11.62 -18.49
N PRO A 49 -13.48 -10.94 -17.57
CA PRO A 49 -12.09 -11.25 -17.25
C PRO A 49 -11.97 -12.56 -16.48
N VAL A 50 -10.84 -13.25 -16.68
CA VAL A 50 -10.40 -14.33 -15.80
C VAL A 50 -9.39 -13.76 -14.82
N VAL A 51 -9.50 -14.09 -13.53
CA VAL A 51 -8.69 -13.48 -12.47
C VAL A 51 -8.07 -14.56 -11.58
N GLY A 52 -6.93 -14.26 -10.96
CA GLY A 52 -6.35 -15.07 -9.91
C GLY A 52 -5.59 -16.28 -10.42
N TRP A 53 -5.69 -17.41 -9.71
CA TRP A 53 -4.95 -18.63 -10.06
C TRP A 53 -5.34 -19.20 -11.41
N GLU A 54 -6.59 -19.03 -11.84
CA GLU A 54 -7.00 -19.45 -13.19
C GLU A 54 -6.32 -18.58 -14.26
N ALA A 55 -6.24 -17.26 -14.07
CA ALA A 55 -5.48 -16.40 -14.98
C ALA A 55 -4.00 -16.79 -15.00
N ARG A 56 -3.42 -17.08 -13.83
CA ARG A 56 -2.02 -17.50 -13.72
C ARG A 56 -1.74 -18.82 -14.42
N LYS A 57 -2.64 -19.81 -14.27
CA LYS A 57 -2.56 -21.09 -14.96
C LYS A 57 -2.58 -20.90 -16.48
N GLN A 58 -3.45 -20.02 -16.97
CA GLN A 58 -3.57 -19.71 -18.39
C GLN A 58 -2.33 -18.97 -18.91
N MET A 59 -1.73 -18.10 -18.09
CA MET A 59 -0.46 -17.44 -18.40
C MET A 59 0.70 -18.43 -18.61
N HIS A 60 0.74 -19.56 -17.88
CA HIS A 60 1.73 -20.62 -18.13
C HIS A 60 1.51 -21.35 -19.45
N GLN A 61 0.27 -21.41 -19.93
CA GLN A 61 -0.18 -22.19 -21.08
C GLN A 61 -0.48 -21.33 -22.30
N ALA A 62 -0.15 -20.04 -22.25
CA ALA A 62 -0.48 -19.08 -23.29
C ALA A 62 0.27 -19.44 -24.57
N GLU A 63 -0.41 -20.08 -25.52
CA GLU A 63 0.09 -20.39 -26.86
C GLU A 63 -1.03 -20.14 -27.89
N ASN A 64 -0.73 -19.39 -28.94
CA ASN A 64 -1.65 -19.04 -30.03
C ASN A 64 -2.91 -18.27 -29.58
N LEU A 65 -2.78 -17.40 -28.57
CA LEU A 65 -3.84 -16.57 -28.00
C LEU A 65 -3.85 -15.16 -28.63
N MET A 66 -4.02 -15.01 -29.93
CA MET A 66 -3.94 -13.69 -30.57
C MET A 66 -4.85 -12.63 -29.94
N GLY A 67 -4.29 -11.48 -29.55
CA GLY A 67 -5.05 -10.34 -29.02
C GLY A 67 -5.42 -10.41 -27.53
N HIS A 68 -4.97 -11.44 -26.81
CA HIS A 68 -5.14 -11.53 -25.35
C HIS A 68 -4.26 -10.52 -24.60
N CYS A 69 -4.61 -10.24 -23.34
CA CYS A 69 -3.77 -9.43 -22.45
C CYS A 69 -3.80 -9.96 -21.02
N PHE A 70 -2.62 -10.24 -20.47
CA PHE A 70 -2.43 -10.43 -19.04
C PHE A 70 -2.02 -9.11 -18.38
N VAL A 71 -2.67 -8.78 -17.26
CA VAL A 71 -2.39 -7.57 -16.49
C VAL A 71 -2.08 -7.96 -15.05
N HIS A 72 -0.88 -7.62 -14.59
CA HIS A 72 -0.43 -7.77 -13.22
C HIS A 72 0.04 -6.42 -12.64
N SER A 73 0.43 -6.40 -11.37
CA SER A 73 0.95 -5.20 -10.70
C SER A 73 -0.02 -4.01 -10.72
N VAL A 74 -1.32 -4.27 -10.74
CA VAL A 74 -2.39 -3.27 -10.89
C VAL A 74 -2.32 -2.19 -9.80
N LYS A 75 -1.90 -2.54 -8.58
CA LYS A 75 -1.67 -1.59 -7.48
C LYS A 75 -0.72 -0.45 -7.88
N ARG A 76 0.39 -0.75 -8.58
CA ARG A 76 1.33 0.27 -9.08
C ARG A 76 0.70 1.09 -10.20
N LEU A 77 0.02 0.43 -11.15
CA LEU A 77 -0.66 1.11 -12.26
C LEU A 77 -1.73 2.10 -11.77
N MET A 78 -2.41 1.79 -10.66
CA MET A 78 -3.34 2.72 -10.00
C MET A 78 -2.63 3.93 -9.38
N ALA A 79 -1.48 3.72 -8.72
CA ALA A 79 -0.69 4.80 -8.16
C ALA A 79 -0.10 5.72 -9.25
N GLU A 80 0.27 5.15 -10.41
CA GLU A 80 0.79 5.87 -11.58
C GLU A 80 -0.31 6.45 -12.49
N GLU A 81 -1.59 6.28 -12.16
CA GLU A 81 -2.73 6.81 -12.92
C GLU A 81 -2.82 6.30 -14.36
N ARG A 82 -2.33 5.08 -14.58
CA ARG A 82 -2.21 4.54 -15.93
C ARG A 82 -3.49 3.89 -16.40
N GLU A 83 -3.73 4.03 -17.70
CA GLU A 83 -4.60 3.11 -18.43
C GLU A 83 -3.83 1.88 -18.89
N VAL A 84 -4.53 0.75 -18.90
CA VAL A 84 -4.00 -0.56 -19.24
C VAL A 84 -4.64 -1.03 -20.55
N PRO A 85 -3.87 -1.51 -21.54
CA PRO A 85 -4.46 -2.17 -22.70
C PRO A 85 -5.21 -3.42 -22.24
N ILE A 86 -6.36 -3.71 -22.85
CA ILE A 86 -7.11 -4.93 -22.58
C ILE A 86 -7.22 -5.82 -23.81
N ILE A 87 -7.78 -5.32 -24.91
CA ILE A 87 -7.96 -6.08 -26.16
C ILE A 87 -7.88 -5.08 -27.32
N GLY A 88 -7.05 -5.36 -28.33
CA GLY A 88 -6.87 -4.48 -29.48
C GLY A 88 -6.46 -3.06 -29.06
N THR A 89 -7.26 -2.06 -29.44
CA THR A 89 -7.05 -0.65 -29.07
C THR A 89 -7.76 -0.25 -27.78
N MET A 90 -8.58 -1.13 -27.19
CA MET A 90 -9.32 -0.82 -25.97
C MET A 90 -8.38 -0.74 -24.78
N ARG A 91 -8.63 0.25 -23.92
CA ARG A 91 -7.91 0.48 -22.68
C ARG A 91 -8.90 0.66 -21.53
N LYS A 92 -8.47 0.31 -20.32
CA LYS A 92 -9.21 0.57 -19.08
C LYS A 92 -8.35 1.36 -18.10
N PRO A 93 -8.94 2.27 -17.30
CA PRO A 93 -8.27 2.79 -16.12
C PRO A 93 -7.83 1.65 -15.20
N ALA A 94 -6.64 1.73 -14.60
CA ALA A 94 -6.16 0.71 -13.66
C ALA A 94 -7.13 0.44 -12.51
N ARG A 95 -7.92 1.44 -12.10
CA ARG A 95 -9.02 1.31 -11.12
C ARG A 95 -10.04 0.24 -11.53
N GLU A 96 -10.43 0.18 -12.80
CA GLU A 96 -11.42 -0.80 -13.27
C GLU A 96 -10.83 -2.22 -13.30
N VAL A 97 -9.55 -2.36 -13.63
CA VAL A 97 -8.84 -3.64 -13.52
C VAL A 97 -8.76 -4.08 -12.05
N ALA A 98 -8.55 -3.15 -11.12
CA ALA A 98 -8.59 -3.45 -9.69
C ALA A 98 -9.99 -3.87 -9.23
N ALA A 99 -11.04 -3.25 -9.76
CA ALA A 99 -12.43 -3.66 -9.49
C ALA A 99 -12.71 -5.08 -9.99
N ASP A 100 -12.14 -5.50 -11.13
CA ASP A 100 -12.23 -6.88 -11.62
C ASP A 100 -11.57 -7.87 -10.63
N ILE A 101 -10.39 -7.51 -10.08
CA ILE A 101 -9.71 -8.30 -9.03
C ILE A 101 -10.56 -8.39 -7.76
N LEU A 102 -11.04 -7.25 -7.27
CA LEU A 102 -11.85 -7.18 -6.06
C LEU A 102 -13.16 -7.95 -6.22
N SER A 103 -13.81 -7.87 -7.39
CA SER A 103 -15.03 -8.64 -7.70
C SER A 103 -14.80 -10.15 -7.63
N HIS A 104 -13.64 -10.62 -8.10
CA HIS A 104 -13.26 -12.02 -7.97
C HIS A 104 -13.13 -12.45 -6.50
N LEU A 105 -12.43 -11.65 -5.68
CA LEU A 105 -12.29 -11.89 -4.24
C LEU A 105 -13.65 -11.94 -3.52
N LEU A 106 -14.51 -10.96 -3.79
CA LEU A 106 -15.84 -10.88 -3.18
C LEU A 106 -16.74 -12.02 -3.64
N GLY A 107 -16.66 -12.43 -4.91
CA GLY A 107 -17.36 -13.60 -5.42
C GLY A 107 -16.92 -14.88 -4.71
N HIS A 108 -15.61 -15.06 -4.50
CA HIS A 108 -15.09 -16.20 -3.73
C HIS A 108 -15.54 -16.15 -2.26
N ALA A 109 -15.43 -14.99 -1.60
CA ALA A 109 -15.87 -14.81 -0.23
C ALA A 109 -17.37 -15.11 -0.08
N ARG A 110 -18.24 -14.54 -0.92
CA ARG A 110 -19.69 -14.76 -0.86
C ARG A 110 -20.10 -16.23 -1.01
N ARG A 111 -19.37 -17.03 -1.81
CA ARG A 111 -19.63 -18.47 -1.98
C ARG A 111 -19.17 -19.32 -0.79
N THR A 112 -18.15 -18.87 -0.06
CA THR A 112 -17.49 -19.65 0.99
C THR A 112 -17.75 -19.14 2.40
N LEU A 113 -18.39 -17.97 2.51
CA LEU A 113 -18.79 -17.35 3.78
C LEU A 113 -19.71 -18.30 4.56
N PRO A 114 -19.45 -18.56 5.84
CA PRO A 114 -20.36 -19.34 6.68
C PRO A 114 -21.76 -18.72 6.69
N ALA A 115 -22.81 -19.53 6.70
CA ALA A 115 -24.19 -19.03 6.72
C ALA A 115 -24.47 -18.09 7.91
N ALA A 116 -23.86 -18.35 9.06
CA ALA A 116 -23.92 -17.51 10.26
C ALA A 116 -23.22 -16.14 10.11
N ALA A 117 -22.44 -15.96 9.04
CA ALA A 117 -21.71 -14.74 8.72
C ALA A 117 -22.35 -13.91 7.60
N ALA A 118 -23.58 -14.24 7.18
CA ALA A 118 -24.27 -13.62 6.04
C ALA A 118 -24.25 -12.08 6.06
N GLY A 119 -24.07 -11.47 4.89
CA GLY A 119 -23.95 -10.02 4.67
C GLY A 119 -22.49 -9.58 4.58
N LEU A 120 -22.09 -9.18 3.37
CA LEU A 120 -20.76 -8.63 3.04
C LEU A 120 -21.02 -7.28 2.39
N ASP A 121 -21.31 -6.29 3.26
CA ASP A 121 -21.82 -4.97 2.87
C ASP A 121 -20.75 -3.89 3.00
N SER A 122 -19.82 -4.08 3.94
CA SER A 122 -18.78 -3.10 4.25
C SER A 122 -17.47 -3.75 4.70
N CYS A 123 -16.36 -3.01 4.59
CA CYS A 123 -15.04 -3.45 5.04
C CYS A 123 -14.14 -2.30 5.52
N VAL A 124 -13.06 -2.68 6.21
CA VAL A 124 -11.85 -1.87 6.35
C VAL A 124 -10.85 -2.30 5.28
N ALA A 125 -10.33 -1.35 4.50
CA ALA A 125 -9.31 -1.61 3.49
C ALA A 125 -7.92 -1.14 3.97
N THR A 126 -6.87 -1.91 3.69
CA THR A 126 -5.50 -1.54 4.04
C THR A 126 -4.83 -0.73 2.94
N VAL A 127 -3.95 0.19 3.34
CA VAL A 127 -3.13 0.98 2.42
C VAL A 127 -1.71 1.18 2.95
N PRO A 128 -0.71 1.41 2.07
CA PRO A 128 0.63 1.80 2.50
C PRO A 128 0.62 3.13 3.26
N VAL A 129 1.59 3.34 4.15
CA VAL A 129 1.73 4.59 4.93
C VAL A 129 1.87 5.82 4.03
N ASN A 130 2.62 5.69 2.94
CA ASN A 130 2.91 6.78 2.01
C ASN A 130 1.85 6.92 0.89
N SER A 131 0.67 6.32 1.05
CA SER A 131 -0.36 6.37 0.04
C SER A 131 -1.03 7.76 -0.06
N SER A 132 -1.11 8.29 -1.28
CA SER A 132 -1.76 9.58 -1.52
C SER A 132 -3.25 9.54 -1.23
N GLY A 133 -3.85 10.71 -0.93
CA GLY A 133 -5.31 10.84 -0.81
C GLY A 133 -6.04 10.39 -2.08
N ARG A 134 -5.42 10.63 -3.24
CA ARG A 134 -5.93 10.18 -4.53
C ARG A 134 -5.92 8.66 -4.68
N TYR A 135 -4.82 7.98 -4.33
CA TYR A 135 -4.77 6.52 -4.38
C TYR A 135 -5.86 5.89 -3.50
N ARG A 136 -6.06 6.41 -2.28
CA ARG A 136 -7.14 5.98 -1.38
C ARG A 136 -8.53 6.15 -2.01
N ARG A 137 -8.80 7.30 -2.65
CA ARG A 137 -10.05 7.50 -3.42
C ARG A 137 -10.23 6.49 -4.54
N GLU A 138 -9.19 6.23 -5.31
CA GLU A 138 -9.26 5.28 -6.43
C GLU A 138 -9.48 3.85 -5.95
N LEU A 139 -8.83 3.44 -4.85
CA LEU A 139 -9.07 2.15 -4.21
C LEU A 139 -10.50 2.04 -3.68
N ARG A 140 -11.00 3.07 -2.99
CA ARG A 140 -12.41 3.15 -2.53
C ARG A 140 -13.37 2.93 -3.69
N ARG A 141 -13.19 3.67 -4.78
CA ARG A 141 -14.03 3.53 -5.98
C ARG A 141 -13.92 2.14 -6.60
N ALA A 142 -12.74 1.51 -6.62
CA ALA A 142 -12.57 0.15 -7.11
C ALA A 142 -13.34 -0.88 -6.25
N VAL A 143 -13.32 -0.71 -4.93
CA VAL A 143 -14.09 -1.56 -3.99
C VAL A 143 -15.59 -1.34 -4.15
N GLU A 144 -16.03 -0.10 -4.33
CA GLU A 144 -17.44 0.25 -4.60
C GLU A 144 -17.93 -0.33 -5.92
N LEU A 145 -17.11 -0.26 -6.99
CA LEU A 145 -17.41 -0.89 -8.27
C LEU A 145 -17.54 -2.41 -8.17
N ALA A 146 -16.79 -3.04 -7.26
CA ALA A 146 -16.92 -4.46 -6.96
C ALA A 146 -18.16 -4.80 -6.09
N GLY A 147 -18.89 -3.78 -5.62
CA GLY A 147 -20.13 -3.92 -4.86
C GLY A 147 -19.92 -4.09 -3.36
N LEU A 148 -18.95 -3.38 -2.79
CA LEU A 148 -18.68 -3.32 -1.35
C LEU A 148 -18.41 -1.88 -0.88
N HIS A 149 -18.84 -1.52 0.33
CA HIS A 149 -18.56 -0.19 0.90
C HIS A 149 -17.27 -0.20 1.75
N VAL A 150 -16.41 0.82 1.60
CA VAL A 150 -15.24 0.99 2.48
C VAL A 150 -15.62 1.87 3.68
N GLU A 151 -15.71 1.31 4.88
CA GLU A 151 -16.03 2.10 6.09
C GLU A 151 -14.88 3.03 6.48
N SER A 152 -13.66 2.52 6.39
CA SER A 152 -12.45 3.25 6.74
C SER A 152 -11.23 2.60 6.08
N PHE A 153 -10.15 3.37 6.01
CA PHE A 153 -8.83 2.85 5.67
C PHE A 153 -8.01 2.64 6.93
N THR A 154 -7.05 1.72 6.88
CA THR A 154 -6.02 1.57 7.90
C THR A 154 -4.67 1.34 7.25
N HIS A 155 -3.59 1.71 7.92
CA HIS A 155 -2.26 1.41 7.41
C HIS A 155 -2.00 -0.11 7.48
N GLU A 156 -1.44 -0.66 6.41
CA GLU A 156 -0.92 -2.04 6.34
C GLU A 156 -0.07 -2.42 7.57
N PRO A 157 0.93 -1.62 8.00
CA PRO A 157 1.70 -1.94 9.20
C PRO A 157 0.87 -1.94 10.49
N PHE A 158 -0.19 -1.12 10.59
CA PHE A 158 -1.06 -1.17 11.77
C PHE A 158 -1.87 -2.46 11.79
N ALA A 159 -2.47 -2.82 10.65
CA ALA A 159 -3.20 -4.07 10.50
C ALA A 159 -2.32 -5.29 10.80
N ALA A 160 -1.08 -5.31 10.30
CA ALA A 160 -0.11 -6.34 10.59
C ALA A 160 0.18 -6.49 12.10
N VAL A 161 0.46 -5.37 12.77
CA VAL A 161 0.83 -5.36 14.20
C VAL A 161 -0.36 -5.80 15.06
N PHE A 162 -1.57 -5.31 14.77
CA PHE A 162 -2.78 -5.80 15.45
C PHE A 162 -3.04 -7.27 15.18
N GLY A 163 -2.93 -7.70 13.93
CA GLY A 163 -3.09 -9.11 13.57
C GLY A 163 -2.12 -10.01 14.35
N TRP A 164 -0.89 -9.55 14.54
CA TRP A 164 0.12 -10.29 15.30
C TRP A 164 -0.22 -10.36 16.80
N PHE A 165 -0.44 -9.21 17.46
CA PHE A 165 -0.76 -9.20 18.89
C PHE A 165 -2.08 -9.91 19.21
N PHE A 166 -3.07 -9.79 18.32
CA PHE A 166 -4.34 -10.50 18.45
C PHE A 166 -4.14 -12.02 18.39
N ALA A 167 -3.33 -12.52 17.45
CA ALA A 167 -2.99 -13.95 17.36
C ALA A 167 -2.24 -14.45 18.61
N GLN A 168 -1.42 -13.59 19.24
CA GLN A 168 -0.75 -13.89 20.51
C GLN A 168 -1.68 -13.74 21.72
N LYS A 169 -2.94 -13.34 21.55
CA LYS A 169 -3.90 -13.05 22.64
C LYS A 169 -3.35 -12.06 23.65
N THR A 170 -2.59 -11.07 23.15
CA THR A 170 -1.98 -10.05 23.99
C THR A 170 -2.99 -8.97 24.33
N ASP A 171 -3.07 -8.60 25.61
CA ASP A 171 -3.84 -7.45 26.04
C ASP A 171 -3.05 -6.17 25.76
N LEU A 172 -3.52 -5.42 24.76
CA LEU A 172 -2.87 -4.19 24.30
C LEU A 172 -3.03 -3.00 25.27
N HIS A 173 -3.98 -3.04 26.20
CA HIS A 173 -4.12 -1.98 27.21
C HIS A 173 -3.03 -2.04 28.28
N HIS A 174 -2.52 -3.24 28.56
CA HIS A 174 -1.52 -3.47 29.59
C HIS A 174 -0.14 -3.78 29.01
N LEU A 175 0.01 -3.67 27.69
CA LEU A 175 1.30 -3.84 27.03
C LEU A 175 2.21 -2.65 27.37
N PRO A 176 3.45 -2.88 27.86
CA PRO A 176 4.42 -1.79 27.99
C PRO A 176 4.66 -1.14 26.63
N ALA A 177 5.11 0.11 26.62
CA ALA A 177 5.42 0.82 25.38
C ALA A 177 6.39 0.00 24.50
N THR A 178 5.84 -0.63 23.46
CA THR A 178 6.53 -1.62 22.64
C THR A 178 6.74 -1.05 21.24
N LYS A 179 7.98 -1.02 20.78
CA LYS A 179 8.37 -0.55 19.46
C LYS A 179 8.45 -1.74 18.51
N VAL A 180 7.59 -1.73 17.50
CA VAL A 180 7.52 -2.80 16.50
C VAL A 180 7.94 -2.23 15.15
N LEU A 181 8.95 -2.82 14.52
CA LEU A 181 9.32 -2.51 13.15
C LEU A 181 8.62 -3.47 12.20
N VAL A 182 7.77 -2.93 11.34
CA VAL A 182 7.16 -3.68 10.25
C VAL A 182 8.01 -3.46 9.00
N PHE A 183 8.49 -4.56 8.43
CA PHE A 183 9.26 -4.60 7.19
C PHE A 183 8.42 -5.37 6.17
N ASP A 184 7.67 -4.66 5.33
CA ASP A 184 6.80 -5.25 4.32
C ASP A 184 7.43 -5.12 2.94
N TRP A 185 8.04 -6.21 2.46
CA TRP A 185 8.62 -6.27 1.11
C TRP A 185 7.73 -7.10 0.19
N GLY A 186 6.84 -6.39 -0.50
CA GLY A 186 5.93 -6.97 -1.48
C GLY A 186 6.57 -7.15 -2.86
N GLY A 187 5.71 -7.43 -3.86
CA GLY A 187 6.13 -7.43 -5.27
C GLY A 187 6.34 -6.03 -5.83
N GLY A 188 5.72 -5.01 -5.21
CA GLY A 188 5.66 -3.65 -5.72
C GLY A 188 6.53 -2.63 -5.00
N THR A 189 6.65 -2.74 -3.69
CA THR A 189 7.35 -1.76 -2.85
C THR A 189 7.97 -2.49 -1.67
N LEU A 190 8.92 -1.82 -1.03
CA LEU A 190 9.30 -2.10 0.34
C LEU A 190 8.84 -0.92 1.20
N ASP A 191 7.97 -1.21 2.16
CA ASP A 191 7.47 -0.26 3.14
C ASP A 191 8.02 -0.63 4.53
N ILE A 192 8.76 0.29 5.15
CA ILE A 192 9.36 0.11 6.47
C ILE A 192 8.74 1.12 7.41
N THR A 193 8.09 0.63 8.46
CA THR A 193 7.41 1.48 9.44
C THR A 193 7.77 1.05 10.85
N LEU A 194 8.32 1.96 11.64
CA LEU A 194 8.45 1.78 13.08
C LEU A 194 7.20 2.34 13.76
N VAL A 195 6.50 1.47 14.48
CA VAL A 195 5.31 1.84 15.25
C VAL A 195 5.57 1.68 16.74
N GLN A 196 4.85 2.45 17.55
CA GLN A 196 4.77 2.23 18.99
C GLN A 196 3.37 1.77 19.34
N VAL A 197 3.29 0.70 20.13
CA VAL A 197 2.05 0.23 20.77
C VAL A 197 2.15 0.53 22.26
N GLN A 198 1.18 1.29 22.77
CA GLN A 198 1.14 1.70 24.17
C GLN A 198 -0.28 2.07 24.58
N ASP A 199 -0.73 1.62 25.76
CA ASP A 199 -2.02 1.99 26.36
C ASP A 199 -3.20 1.82 25.40
N GLY A 200 -3.21 0.71 24.65
CA GLY A 200 -4.24 0.42 23.64
C GLY A 200 -4.19 1.29 22.38
N ARG A 201 -3.13 2.07 22.18
CA ARG A 201 -2.93 2.89 20.97
C ARG A 201 -1.76 2.38 20.17
N ILE A 202 -1.90 2.45 18.85
CA ILE A 202 -0.79 2.33 17.90
C ILE A 202 -0.61 3.66 17.18
N PHE A 203 0.64 4.06 16.99
CA PHE A 203 0.98 5.20 16.14
C PHE A 203 2.37 5.03 15.55
N GLU A 204 2.60 5.72 14.45
CA GLU A 204 3.88 5.72 13.76
C GLU A 204 4.90 6.61 14.49
N LEU A 205 6.12 6.09 14.65
CA LEU A 205 7.30 6.86 15.08
C LEU A 205 8.12 7.35 13.89
N GLY A 206 8.23 6.54 12.85
CA GLY A 206 8.86 6.93 11.59
C GLY A 206 8.67 5.88 10.51
N ASN A 207 8.79 6.30 9.26
CA ASN A 207 8.69 5.43 8.09
C ASN A 207 9.75 5.77 7.03
N SER A 208 10.02 4.80 6.19
CA SER A 208 10.77 4.94 4.93
C SER A 208 10.23 3.95 3.90
N ASN A 209 10.43 4.22 2.63
CA ASN A 209 10.03 3.33 1.55
C ASN A 209 11.16 3.13 0.53
N LEU A 210 11.00 2.10 -0.30
CA LEU A 210 11.78 1.87 -1.49
C LEU A 210 10.88 1.36 -2.62
N GLU A 211 10.84 2.12 -3.71
CA GLU A 211 10.12 1.78 -4.95
C GLU A 211 11.10 1.21 -5.99
N HIS A 212 10.57 0.48 -6.97
CA HIS A 212 11.36 -0.08 -8.09
C HIS A 212 12.54 -0.99 -7.69
N CYS A 213 12.54 -1.52 -6.48
CA CYS A 213 13.49 -2.52 -5.99
C CYS A 213 12.71 -3.57 -5.18
N ALA A 214 11.74 -4.21 -5.82
CA ALA A 214 10.85 -5.16 -5.17
C ALA A 214 10.71 -6.46 -5.96
N GLY A 215 9.77 -7.31 -5.56
CA GLY A 215 9.64 -8.65 -6.13
C GLY A 215 9.51 -8.68 -7.66
N ASN A 216 8.92 -7.66 -8.29
CA ASN A 216 8.85 -7.55 -9.75
C ASN A 216 10.25 -7.35 -10.37
N GLU A 217 11.02 -6.38 -9.87
CA GLU A 217 12.37 -6.13 -10.38
C GLU A 217 13.32 -7.29 -10.07
N PHE A 218 13.07 -8.02 -8.99
CA PHE A 218 13.80 -9.25 -8.68
C PHE A 218 13.49 -10.36 -9.71
N THR A 219 12.24 -10.46 -10.16
CA THR A 219 11.86 -11.34 -11.28
C THR A 219 12.56 -10.90 -12.57
N ASP A 220 12.65 -9.60 -12.86
CA ASP A 220 13.32 -9.09 -14.05
C ASP A 220 14.83 -9.38 -14.04
N LYS A 221 15.48 -9.18 -12.89
CA LYS A 221 16.91 -9.53 -12.70
C LYS A 221 17.16 -11.02 -12.89
N LEU A 222 16.29 -11.87 -12.36
CA LEU A 222 16.38 -13.32 -12.58
C LEU A 222 16.12 -13.69 -14.05
N THR A 223 15.19 -13.00 -14.71
CA THR A 223 14.93 -13.17 -16.16
C THR A 223 16.17 -12.84 -16.97
N GLY A 224 16.89 -11.76 -16.60
CA GLY A 224 18.19 -11.42 -17.18
C GLY A 224 19.22 -12.55 -17.03
N LEU A 225 19.35 -13.13 -15.82
CA LEU A 225 20.25 -14.26 -15.56
C LEU A 225 19.89 -15.50 -16.40
N VAL A 226 18.60 -15.83 -16.48
CA VAL A 226 18.09 -16.95 -17.26
C VAL A 226 18.38 -16.75 -18.75
N ARG A 227 18.14 -15.53 -19.27
CA ARG A 227 18.47 -15.16 -20.65
C ARG A 227 19.96 -15.28 -20.93
N ASP A 228 20.82 -14.80 -20.03
CA ASP A 228 22.28 -14.87 -20.19
C ASP A 228 22.78 -16.33 -20.30
N LYS A 229 22.20 -17.24 -19.52
CA LYS A 229 22.49 -18.69 -19.63
C LYS A 229 22.00 -19.28 -20.94
N PHE A 230 20.78 -18.94 -21.36
CA PHE A 230 20.20 -19.39 -22.62
C PHE A 230 21.05 -18.99 -23.84
N VAL A 231 21.45 -17.72 -23.94
CA VAL A 231 22.27 -17.23 -25.06
C VAL A 231 23.65 -17.89 -25.06
N LYS A 232 24.25 -18.11 -23.88
CA LYS A 232 25.52 -18.82 -23.75
C LYS A 232 25.42 -20.28 -24.22
N ARG A 233 24.33 -20.97 -23.89
CA ARG A 233 24.10 -22.37 -24.30
C ARG A 233 23.83 -22.50 -25.79
N THR A 234 23.05 -21.59 -26.36
CA THR A 234 22.59 -21.67 -27.76
C THR A 234 23.55 -21.01 -28.75
N GLY A 235 24.46 -20.14 -28.28
CA GLY A 235 25.30 -19.31 -29.14
C GLY A 235 24.55 -18.17 -29.84
N LEU A 236 23.27 -17.96 -29.51
CA LEU A 236 22.49 -16.82 -29.98
C LEU A 236 22.95 -15.53 -29.28
N THR A 237 22.61 -14.39 -29.86
CA THR A 237 22.80 -13.07 -29.23
C THR A 237 21.45 -12.51 -28.77
N VAL A 238 21.44 -11.60 -27.80
CA VAL A 238 20.19 -11.07 -27.21
C VAL A 238 19.32 -10.37 -28.25
N ASP A 239 19.93 -9.63 -29.18
CA ASP A 239 19.28 -8.94 -30.31
C ASP A 239 18.61 -9.90 -31.29
N LYS A 240 19.02 -11.17 -31.29
CA LYS A 240 18.43 -12.23 -32.10
C LYS A 240 17.25 -12.92 -31.39
N LEU A 241 16.97 -12.64 -30.13
CA LEU A 241 15.82 -13.26 -29.47
C LEU A 241 14.53 -12.62 -29.98
N ILE A 242 13.75 -13.40 -30.73
CA ILE A 242 12.39 -13.02 -31.15
C ILE A 242 11.43 -13.65 -30.17
N LEU A 243 10.76 -12.80 -29.38
CA LEU A 243 9.81 -13.16 -28.33
C LEU A 243 8.48 -12.47 -28.63
N ASP A 244 7.44 -13.25 -28.86
CA ASP A 244 6.07 -12.74 -28.89
C ASP A 244 5.59 -12.36 -27.48
N ALA A 245 4.39 -11.77 -27.40
CA ALA A 245 3.80 -11.35 -26.12
C ALA A 245 3.58 -12.54 -25.18
N GLU A 246 3.13 -13.67 -25.72
CA GLU A 246 2.82 -14.89 -24.96
C GLU A 246 4.08 -15.48 -24.34
N ALA A 247 5.18 -15.54 -25.09
CA ALA A 247 6.45 -16.03 -24.59
C ALA A 247 6.97 -15.15 -23.46
N LYS A 248 6.78 -13.81 -23.55
CA LYS A 248 7.15 -12.91 -22.45
C LYS A 248 6.32 -13.18 -21.19
N ASP A 249 5.03 -13.40 -21.34
CA ASP A 249 4.12 -13.74 -20.24
C ASP A 249 4.49 -15.09 -19.60
N ARG A 250 4.69 -16.13 -20.43
CA ARG A 250 5.16 -17.45 -19.98
C ARG A 250 6.51 -17.36 -19.26
N VAL A 251 7.45 -16.57 -19.77
CA VAL A 251 8.76 -16.37 -19.13
C VAL A 251 8.60 -15.71 -17.79
N TRP A 252 7.85 -14.60 -17.71
CA TRP A 252 7.66 -13.87 -16.47
C TRP A 252 7.11 -14.80 -15.36
N VAL A 253 6.04 -15.53 -15.64
CA VAL A 253 5.38 -16.38 -14.62
C VAL A 253 6.24 -17.57 -14.21
N ASN A 254 6.97 -18.19 -15.15
CA ASN A 254 7.87 -19.30 -14.84
C ASN A 254 9.14 -18.84 -14.09
N VAL A 255 9.63 -17.63 -14.36
CA VAL A 255 10.75 -17.03 -13.63
C VAL A 255 10.32 -16.62 -12.22
N GLU A 256 9.12 -16.06 -12.04
CA GLU A 256 8.58 -15.77 -10.72
C GLU A 256 8.46 -17.05 -9.87
N ASP A 257 7.95 -18.14 -10.44
CA ASP A 257 7.90 -19.44 -9.77
C ASP A 257 9.28 -19.96 -9.37
N ALA A 258 10.28 -19.82 -10.25
CA ALA A 258 11.65 -20.20 -9.94
C ALA A 258 12.22 -19.33 -8.81
N LYS A 259 11.97 -18.01 -8.83
CA LYS A 259 12.36 -17.09 -7.75
C LYS A 259 11.77 -17.52 -6.40
N ILE A 260 10.48 -17.84 -6.37
CA ILE A 260 9.80 -18.32 -5.16
C ILE A 260 10.44 -19.63 -4.67
N LYS A 261 10.71 -20.58 -5.58
CA LYS A 261 11.39 -21.85 -5.23
C LYS A 261 12.80 -21.62 -4.66
N LEU A 262 13.54 -20.63 -5.16
CA LEU A 262 14.88 -20.30 -4.67
C LEU A 262 14.89 -19.82 -3.21
N SER A 263 13.75 -19.38 -2.65
CA SER A 263 13.65 -19.07 -1.22
C SER A 263 13.81 -20.30 -0.33
N GLU A 264 13.50 -21.49 -0.84
CA GLU A 264 13.57 -22.76 -0.10
C GLU A 264 14.65 -23.70 -0.64
N GLN A 265 14.91 -23.65 -1.95
CA GLN A 265 15.84 -24.51 -2.66
C GLN A 265 17.11 -23.76 -3.09
N THR A 266 18.23 -24.48 -3.21
CA THR A 266 19.51 -23.90 -3.66
C THR A 266 19.57 -23.68 -5.18
N SER A 267 18.66 -24.29 -5.94
CA SER A 267 18.55 -24.15 -7.38
C SER A 267 17.11 -24.33 -7.85
N ALA A 268 16.74 -23.68 -8.95
CA ALA A 268 15.46 -23.87 -9.62
C ALA A 268 15.67 -24.01 -11.13
N ARG A 269 14.68 -24.59 -11.82
CA ARG A 269 14.68 -24.73 -13.29
C ARG A 269 13.57 -23.88 -13.88
N VAL A 270 13.88 -23.12 -14.91
CA VAL A 270 12.93 -22.34 -15.72
C VAL A 270 12.77 -23.05 -17.06
N ASN A 271 11.54 -23.45 -17.37
CA ASN A 271 11.20 -24.12 -18.62
C ASN A 271 10.09 -23.35 -19.33
N VAL A 272 10.37 -22.90 -20.56
CA VAL A 272 9.38 -22.26 -21.43
C VAL A 272 9.52 -22.84 -22.84
N PRO A 273 8.56 -23.68 -23.27
CA PRO A 273 8.49 -24.14 -24.65
C PRO A 273 8.27 -22.98 -25.62
N ASN A 274 8.72 -23.15 -26.86
CA ASN A 274 8.51 -22.18 -27.94
C ASN A 274 8.99 -20.77 -27.53
N TYR A 275 10.11 -20.68 -26.81
CA TYR A 275 10.61 -19.43 -26.24
C TYR A 275 11.07 -18.45 -27.32
N SER A 276 11.75 -18.92 -28.36
CA SER A 276 12.15 -18.07 -29.48
C SER A 276 12.16 -18.82 -30.81
N CYS A 277 11.87 -18.11 -31.90
CA CYS A 277 11.94 -18.64 -33.27
C CYS A 277 12.93 -17.83 -34.11
N GLN A 278 13.94 -18.50 -34.68
CA GLN A 278 15.04 -17.88 -35.45
C GLN A 278 15.27 -18.68 -36.74
N GLY A 279 15.02 -18.07 -37.90
CA GLY A 279 15.26 -18.71 -39.20
C GLY A 279 14.48 -20.01 -39.41
N GLY A 280 13.29 -20.15 -38.79
CA GLY A 280 12.47 -21.36 -38.81
C GLY A 280 12.79 -22.38 -37.70
N ASN A 281 13.87 -22.19 -36.94
CA ASN A 281 14.20 -23.03 -35.79
C ASN A 281 13.52 -22.52 -34.52
N ILE A 282 12.81 -23.41 -33.83
CA ILE A 282 12.18 -23.16 -32.53
C ILE A 282 13.17 -23.53 -31.43
N TYR A 283 13.33 -22.63 -30.46
CA TYR A 283 14.18 -22.81 -29.30
C TYR A 283 13.36 -22.80 -28.01
N ASP A 284 13.55 -23.83 -27.19
CA ASP A 284 12.98 -23.90 -25.85
C ASP A 284 13.95 -23.30 -24.81
N LEU A 285 13.40 -22.54 -23.87
CA LEU A 285 14.11 -22.11 -22.68
C LEU A 285 14.11 -23.25 -21.67
N SER A 286 15.28 -23.73 -21.27
CA SER A 286 15.40 -24.76 -20.23
C SER A 286 16.69 -24.57 -19.45
N GLU A 287 16.68 -23.59 -18.55
CA GLU A 287 17.88 -23.20 -17.79
C GLU A 287 17.71 -23.49 -16.31
N SER A 288 18.81 -23.90 -15.67
CA SER A 288 18.89 -23.99 -14.21
C SER A 288 19.64 -22.79 -13.64
N VAL A 289 19.07 -22.20 -12.58
CA VAL A 289 19.59 -21.03 -11.86
C VAL A 289 19.83 -21.39 -10.40
N GLY A 290 20.97 -20.96 -9.85
CA GLY A 290 21.30 -21.12 -8.44
C GLY A 290 20.84 -19.96 -7.57
N ARG A 291 20.56 -20.23 -6.28
CA ARG A 291 20.22 -19.20 -5.28
C ARG A 291 21.33 -18.18 -5.15
N GLN A 292 22.59 -18.61 -5.07
CA GLN A 292 23.73 -17.71 -4.93
C GLN A 292 23.84 -16.75 -6.12
N GLU A 293 23.74 -17.25 -7.35
CA GLU A 293 23.77 -16.40 -8.56
C GLU A 293 22.64 -15.38 -8.56
N TYR A 294 21.45 -15.77 -8.09
CA TYR A 294 20.31 -14.87 -7.94
C TYR A 294 20.54 -13.81 -6.84
N GLU A 295 20.99 -14.23 -5.66
CA GLU A 295 21.29 -13.35 -4.52
C GLU A 295 22.37 -12.33 -4.85
N GLU A 296 23.39 -12.70 -5.64
CA GLU A 296 24.40 -11.78 -6.16
C GLU A 296 23.77 -10.66 -7.03
N ARG A 297 22.71 -10.96 -7.81
CA ARG A 297 22.03 -9.96 -8.65
C ARG A 297 21.16 -8.98 -7.84
N ILE A 298 20.58 -9.42 -6.73
CA ILE A 298 19.69 -8.60 -5.89
C ILE A 298 20.41 -7.95 -4.71
N LYS A 299 21.65 -8.35 -4.40
CA LYS A 299 22.42 -7.82 -3.28
C LYS A 299 22.46 -6.28 -3.21
N PRO A 300 22.67 -5.53 -4.31
CA PRO A 300 22.63 -4.06 -4.25
C PRO A 300 21.28 -3.51 -3.75
N ASP A 301 20.16 -4.15 -4.08
CA ASP A 301 18.83 -3.73 -3.64
C ASP A 301 18.61 -4.08 -2.16
N VAL A 302 19.14 -5.22 -1.70
CA VAL A 302 19.11 -5.59 -0.28
C VAL A 302 19.98 -4.66 0.57
N ASP A 303 21.13 -4.24 0.06
CA ASP A 303 21.98 -3.25 0.72
C ASP A 303 21.28 -1.88 0.80
N LEU A 304 20.53 -1.50 -0.25
CA LEU A 304 19.70 -0.30 -0.24
C LEU A 304 18.53 -0.41 0.76
N ALA A 305 17.87 -1.57 0.85
CA ALA A 305 16.85 -1.85 1.85
C ALA A 305 17.40 -1.72 3.27
N LYS A 306 18.63 -2.21 3.53
CA LYS A 306 19.33 -2.03 4.81
C LYS A 306 19.54 -0.55 5.14
N ALA A 307 19.94 0.27 4.16
CA ALA A 307 20.07 1.71 4.34
C ALA A 307 18.72 2.37 4.68
N LYS A 308 17.62 1.93 4.05
CA LYS A 308 16.27 2.42 4.36
C LYS A 308 15.81 2.04 5.76
N VAL A 309 16.16 0.86 6.27
CA VAL A 309 15.93 0.51 7.68
C VAL A 309 16.57 1.53 8.61
N TYR A 310 17.84 1.88 8.39
CA TYR A 310 18.52 2.91 9.20
C TYR A 310 17.90 4.30 9.01
N GLU A 311 17.43 4.64 7.82
CA GLU A 311 16.71 5.90 7.57
C GLU A 311 15.42 5.98 8.41
N CYS A 312 14.61 4.91 8.44
CA CYS A 312 13.41 4.82 9.26
C CYS A 312 13.73 5.01 10.75
N LEU A 313 14.73 4.28 11.26
CA LEU A 313 15.19 4.37 12.65
C LEU A 313 15.68 5.78 13.01
N HIS A 314 16.46 6.40 12.13
CA HIS A 314 16.95 7.77 12.30
C HIS A 314 15.80 8.78 12.33
N ARG A 315 14.82 8.68 11.42
CA ARG A 315 13.62 9.55 11.42
C ARG A 315 12.81 9.41 12.70
N ALA A 316 12.75 8.21 13.28
CA ALA A 316 12.10 7.96 14.55
C ALA A 316 12.92 8.39 15.78
N GLY A 317 14.23 8.68 15.61
CA GLY A 317 15.13 8.92 16.72
C GLY A 317 15.34 7.69 17.61
N VAL A 318 15.28 6.49 17.03
CA VAL A 318 15.34 5.21 17.75
C VAL A 318 16.54 4.40 17.28
N GLU A 319 17.31 3.84 18.21
CA GLU A 319 18.38 2.89 17.89
C GLU A 319 17.81 1.49 17.62
N ALA A 320 18.48 0.70 16.77
CA ALA A 320 18.08 -0.69 16.49
C ALA A 320 17.99 -1.56 17.77
N ALA A 321 18.84 -1.26 18.77
CA ALA A 321 18.83 -1.91 20.08
C ALA A 321 17.55 -1.63 20.89
N SER A 322 16.81 -0.56 20.58
CA SER A 322 15.58 -0.15 21.26
C SER A 322 14.29 -0.61 20.57
N VAL A 323 14.39 -1.28 19.41
CA VAL A 323 13.25 -1.96 18.77
C VAL A 323 12.95 -3.24 19.53
N ASP A 324 11.71 -3.55 19.84
CA ASP A 324 11.37 -4.73 20.65
C ASP A 324 11.03 -5.95 19.79
N LEU A 325 10.42 -5.69 18.63
CA LEU A 325 9.92 -6.72 17.72
C LEU A 325 10.09 -6.29 16.27
N VAL A 326 10.48 -7.22 15.40
CA VAL A 326 10.54 -7.02 13.95
C VAL A 326 9.63 -8.03 13.27
N LEU A 327 8.67 -7.53 12.49
CA LEU A 327 7.75 -8.32 11.67
C LEU A 327 8.19 -8.25 10.21
N LEU A 328 8.61 -9.39 9.66
CA LEU A 328 8.89 -9.55 8.23
C LEU A 328 7.61 -9.98 7.52
N ILE A 329 7.13 -9.13 6.62
CA ILE A 329 5.89 -9.31 5.87
C ILE A 329 6.19 -9.14 4.38
N GLY A 330 5.30 -9.66 3.53
CA GLY A 330 5.47 -9.63 2.08
C GLY A 330 6.31 -10.79 1.56
N GLY A 331 5.98 -11.26 0.35
CA GLY A 331 6.60 -12.44 -0.24
C GLY A 331 8.10 -12.28 -0.51
N THR A 332 8.57 -11.07 -0.81
CA THR A 332 9.98 -10.80 -1.10
C THR A 332 10.84 -10.91 0.16
N SER A 333 10.27 -10.63 1.34
CA SER A 333 10.96 -10.79 2.63
C SER A 333 11.36 -12.23 2.94
N ARG A 334 10.75 -13.23 2.28
CA ARG A 334 11.10 -14.66 2.42
C ARG A 334 12.44 -15.02 1.77
N THR A 335 13.05 -14.10 1.02
CA THR A 335 14.35 -14.32 0.39
C THR A 335 15.41 -14.51 1.49
N PRO A 336 16.22 -15.59 1.48
CA PRO A 336 17.19 -15.88 2.54
C PRO A 336 18.18 -14.75 2.81
N LEU A 337 18.70 -14.10 1.76
CA LEU A 337 19.55 -12.92 1.90
C LEU A 337 18.88 -11.77 2.69
N VAL A 338 17.57 -11.59 2.57
CA VAL A 338 16.83 -10.55 3.31
C VAL A 338 16.72 -10.93 4.79
N HIS A 339 16.41 -12.19 5.09
CA HIS A 339 16.40 -12.69 6.48
C HIS A 339 17.76 -12.52 7.15
N GLN A 340 18.85 -12.86 6.45
CA GLN A 340 20.21 -12.66 6.95
C GLN A 340 20.46 -11.18 7.26
N MET A 341 20.16 -10.28 6.33
CA MET A 341 20.32 -8.83 6.52
C MET A 341 19.55 -8.33 7.75
N MET A 342 18.31 -8.77 7.94
CA MET A 342 17.50 -8.35 9.09
C MET A 342 18.03 -8.90 10.42
N HIS A 343 18.54 -10.14 10.44
CA HIS A 343 19.20 -10.71 11.63
C HIS A 343 20.53 -10.02 11.95
N GLU A 344 21.28 -9.55 10.96
CA GLU A 344 22.49 -8.74 11.20
C GLU A 344 22.15 -7.41 11.90
N VAL A 345 21.01 -6.79 11.58
CA VAL A 345 20.61 -5.50 12.15
C VAL A 345 19.93 -5.64 13.51
N PHE A 346 19.02 -6.61 13.67
CA PHE A 346 18.13 -6.72 14.83
C PHE A 346 18.33 -7.99 15.68
N VAL A 347 19.27 -8.85 15.29
CA VAL A 347 19.66 -10.05 16.05
C VAL A 347 18.45 -10.96 16.27
N THR A 348 18.05 -11.25 17.51
CA THR A 348 16.97 -12.20 17.86
C THR A 348 15.57 -11.59 17.85
N LYS A 349 15.43 -10.31 17.47
CA LYS A 349 14.13 -9.60 17.48
C LYS A 349 13.29 -9.85 16.24
N VAL A 350 13.87 -10.48 15.22
CA VAL A 350 13.19 -10.89 13.99
C VAL A 350 12.39 -12.16 14.27
N VAL A 351 11.07 -12.04 14.22
CA VAL A 351 10.16 -13.14 14.56
C VAL A 351 9.46 -13.65 13.29
N PRO A 352 9.42 -14.97 13.05
CA PRO A 352 8.66 -15.53 11.94
C PRO A 352 7.17 -15.30 12.15
N VAL A 353 6.50 -14.79 11.12
CA VAL A 353 5.06 -14.56 11.14
C VAL A 353 4.37 -15.76 10.46
N LYS A 354 3.71 -16.62 11.26
CA LYS A 354 3.09 -17.87 10.78
C LYS A 354 2.13 -17.67 9.60
N ASP A 355 1.34 -16.60 9.65
CA ASP A 355 0.31 -16.27 8.66
C ASP A 355 0.66 -15.00 7.87
N ALA A 356 1.95 -14.78 7.55
CA ALA A 356 2.45 -13.54 6.94
C ALA A 356 1.65 -13.08 5.71
N ASP A 357 1.15 -14.02 4.90
CA ASP A 357 0.38 -13.73 3.68
C ASP A 357 -1.05 -13.24 3.94
N SER A 358 -1.57 -13.40 5.16
CA SER A 358 -2.95 -13.05 5.51
C SER A 358 -3.08 -12.13 6.71
N ILE A 359 -1.99 -11.86 7.42
CA ILE A 359 -2.02 -11.13 8.69
C ILE A 359 -2.52 -9.69 8.52
N ILE A 360 -2.22 -9.04 7.39
CA ILE A 360 -2.68 -7.69 7.07
C ILE A 360 -4.21 -7.70 6.89
N ALA A 361 -4.74 -8.55 6.01
CA ALA A 361 -6.19 -8.65 5.81
C ALA A 361 -6.92 -9.07 7.11
N LYS A 362 -6.40 -10.06 7.84
CA LYS A 362 -6.95 -10.53 9.12
C LYS A 362 -6.96 -9.40 10.16
N GLY A 363 -5.88 -8.63 10.26
CA GLY A 363 -5.79 -7.46 11.13
C GLY A 363 -6.85 -6.41 10.78
N ALA A 364 -7.05 -6.12 9.49
CA ALA A 364 -8.11 -5.22 9.05
C ALA A 364 -9.52 -5.74 9.40
N ALA A 365 -9.76 -7.06 9.31
CA ALA A 365 -11.02 -7.66 9.72
C ALA A 365 -11.27 -7.53 11.23
N VAL A 366 -10.22 -7.67 12.05
CA VAL A 366 -10.28 -7.44 13.50
C VAL A 366 -10.61 -5.97 13.81
N ILE A 367 -9.91 -5.04 13.16
CA ILE A 367 -10.16 -3.59 13.28
C ILE A 367 -11.63 -3.27 12.95
N ALA A 368 -12.15 -3.83 11.85
CA ALA A 368 -13.54 -3.66 11.44
C ALA A 368 -14.53 -4.22 12.47
N ALA A 369 -14.30 -5.44 12.97
CA ALA A 369 -15.21 -6.11 13.90
C ALA A 369 -15.31 -5.36 15.24
N HIS A 370 -14.20 -4.79 15.72
CA HIS A 370 -14.17 -4.00 16.94
C HIS A 370 -14.50 -2.52 16.73
N LYS A 371 -14.66 -2.06 15.47
CA LYS A 371 -14.93 -0.66 15.11
C LYS A 371 -13.90 0.32 15.66
N TRP A 372 -12.63 -0.10 15.71
CA TRP A 372 -11.54 0.78 16.13
C TRP A 372 -11.37 1.92 15.12
N LYS A 373 -11.12 3.11 15.64
CA LYS A 373 -11.18 4.34 14.84
C LYS A 373 -9.79 4.96 14.68
N PRO A 374 -9.45 5.42 13.47
CA PRO A 374 -8.27 6.23 13.28
C PRO A 374 -8.43 7.57 14.00
N TYR A 375 -7.35 8.06 14.59
CA TYR A 375 -7.29 9.36 15.25
C TYR A 375 -6.04 10.12 14.82
N LEU A 376 -6.14 11.45 14.87
CA LEU A 376 -5.03 12.33 14.52
C LEU A 376 -3.96 12.30 15.62
N VAL A 377 -2.76 11.83 15.30
CA VAL A 377 -1.63 11.74 16.24
C VAL A 377 -0.95 13.10 16.38
N LYS A 378 -0.83 13.85 15.29
CA LYS A 378 -0.21 15.19 15.29
C LYS A 378 -1.25 16.23 14.90
N PRO A 379 -1.45 17.31 15.68
CA PRO A 379 -2.39 18.35 15.31
C PRO A 379 -2.00 18.99 13.97
N VAL A 380 -3.01 19.30 13.16
CA VAL A 380 -2.85 20.06 11.93
C VAL A 380 -3.22 21.50 12.23
N THR A 381 -2.29 22.41 11.94
CA THR A 381 -2.36 23.81 12.34
C THR A 381 -2.24 24.73 11.14
N VAL A 382 -2.72 25.96 11.28
CA VAL A 382 -2.45 27.07 10.36
C VAL A 382 -1.55 28.09 11.05
N LYS A 383 -0.53 28.58 10.33
CA LYS A 383 0.38 29.62 10.85
C LYS A 383 -0.26 31.00 10.74
N LEU A 384 -0.30 31.73 11.84
CA LEU A 384 -0.80 33.10 11.93
C LEU A 384 0.32 34.13 11.68
N ALA A 385 -0.07 35.38 11.43
CA ALA A 385 0.86 36.46 11.11
C ALA A 385 1.83 36.81 12.25
N ASP A 386 1.43 36.58 13.50
CA ASP A 386 2.27 36.72 14.70
C ASP A 386 3.24 35.53 14.90
N LYS A 387 3.29 34.61 13.92
CA LYS A 387 4.07 33.36 13.93
C LYS A 387 3.57 32.29 14.90
N SER A 388 2.42 32.49 15.54
CA SER A 388 1.75 31.44 16.32
C SER A 388 1.04 30.44 15.40
N PHE A 389 0.64 29.30 15.96
CA PHE A 389 0.00 28.20 15.24
C PHE A 389 -1.38 27.92 15.84
N LEU A 390 -2.43 28.05 15.02
CA LEU A 390 -3.80 27.74 15.43
C LEU A 390 -4.17 26.32 14.98
N PRO A 391 -4.55 25.40 15.88
CA PRO A 391 -4.99 24.06 15.51
C PRO A 391 -6.31 24.06 14.73
N LEU A 392 -6.26 23.65 13.46
CA LEU A 392 -7.45 23.28 12.70
C LEU A 392 -8.02 21.97 13.29
N PHE A 393 -7.18 20.96 13.47
CA PHE A 393 -7.55 19.72 14.14
C PHE A 393 -6.54 19.40 15.24
N LYS A 394 -7.04 18.90 16.38
CA LYS A 394 -6.23 18.65 17.58
C LYS A 394 -5.74 17.21 17.61
N HIS A 395 -4.69 16.95 18.38
CA HIS A 395 -4.34 15.58 18.77
C HIS A 395 -5.55 14.84 19.36
N GLY A 396 -5.71 13.56 19.05
CA GLY A 396 -6.82 12.73 19.50
C GLY A 396 -8.13 12.93 18.73
N GLN A 397 -8.17 13.82 17.72
CA GLN A 397 -9.36 13.99 16.89
C GLN A 397 -9.63 12.71 16.10
N THR A 398 -10.81 12.09 16.29
CA THR A 398 -11.26 10.98 15.45
C THR A 398 -11.32 11.37 13.97
N LEU A 399 -10.83 10.49 13.11
CA LEU A 399 -10.86 10.60 11.65
C LEU A 399 -11.92 9.70 11.01
N ALA A 400 -12.68 8.95 11.82
CA ALA A 400 -13.83 8.17 11.39
C ALA A 400 -15.15 8.92 11.59
N ALA A 401 -16.22 8.41 10.96
CA ALA A 401 -17.55 8.98 11.01
C ALA A 401 -18.12 9.11 12.44
N PRO A 402 -18.90 10.18 12.74
CA PRO A 402 -19.17 11.34 11.88
C PRO A 402 -17.91 12.19 11.67
N LEU A 403 -17.64 12.56 10.41
CA LEU A 403 -16.40 13.22 10.04
C LEU A 403 -16.35 14.65 10.60
N ALA A 404 -15.23 15.00 11.20
CA ALA A 404 -15.06 16.28 11.85
C ALA A 404 -14.99 17.41 10.81
N SER A 405 -15.70 18.50 11.07
CA SER A 405 -15.65 19.74 10.29
C SER A 405 -15.53 20.94 11.23
N LYS A 406 -14.78 21.96 10.81
CA LYS A 406 -14.58 23.20 11.57
C LYS A 406 -14.57 24.41 10.65
N SER A 407 -15.14 25.50 11.13
CA SER A 407 -15.17 26.79 10.45
C SER A 407 -14.36 27.81 11.24
N PHE A 408 -13.58 28.62 10.53
CA PHE A 408 -12.74 29.67 11.07
C PHE A 408 -12.94 30.95 10.25
N THR A 409 -12.78 32.10 10.90
CA THR A 409 -12.74 33.39 10.22
C THR A 409 -11.43 34.06 10.59
N PHE A 410 -10.56 34.27 9.61
CA PHE A 410 -9.34 35.05 9.76
C PHE A 410 -9.52 36.45 9.19
N TYR A 411 -8.68 37.39 9.62
CA TYR A 411 -8.65 38.74 9.08
C TYR A 411 -7.32 38.95 8.34
N CYS A 412 -7.40 39.37 7.08
CA CYS A 412 -6.21 39.67 6.27
C CYS A 412 -5.63 41.02 6.68
N ILE A 413 -4.59 41.03 7.52
CA ILE A 413 -3.98 42.26 8.06
C ILE A 413 -3.05 42.98 7.06
N ASP A 414 -2.63 42.31 6.00
CA ASP A 414 -1.79 42.88 4.94
C ASP A 414 -2.24 42.36 3.56
N GLY A 415 -3.13 43.10 2.90
CA GLY A 415 -3.67 42.77 1.60
C GLY A 415 -2.85 43.28 0.41
N ARG A 416 -1.68 43.91 0.61
CA ARG A 416 -0.95 44.61 -0.47
C ARG A 416 -0.57 43.70 -1.64
N ASN A 417 -0.37 42.41 -1.38
CA ASN A 417 -0.07 41.40 -2.40
C ASN A 417 -1.32 40.87 -3.12
N GLY A 418 -2.51 41.40 -2.80
CA GLY A 418 -3.79 40.97 -3.37
C GLY A 418 -4.23 39.55 -2.99
N SER A 419 -3.58 38.95 -1.99
CA SER A 419 -3.95 37.61 -1.52
C SER A 419 -3.54 37.38 -0.07
N ALA A 420 -4.32 36.54 0.63
CA ALA A 420 -4.01 35.97 1.92
C ALA A 420 -3.46 34.56 1.75
N HIS A 421 -2.31 34.28 2.37
CA HIS A 421 -1.67 32.97 2.31
C HIS A 421 -1.97 32.14 3.56
N LEU A 422 -2.54 30.96 3.36
CA LEU A 422 -2.77 29.97 4.41
C LEU A 422 -1.68 28.91 4.31
N LEU A 423 -0.85 28.84 5.34
CA LEU A 423 0.28 27.92 5.46
C LEU A 423 -0.02 26.89 6.54
N PHE A 424 0.05 25.61 6.19
CA PHE A 424 -0.35 24.51 7.08
C PHE A 424 0.88 23.78 7.63
N TYR A 425 0.80 23.41 8.91
CA TYR A 425 1.91 22.78 9.63
C TYR A 425 1.42 21.64 10.51
N GLU A 426 2.28 20.65 10.71
CA GLU A 426 2.14 19.62 11.73
C GLU A 426 3.19 19.82 12.85
N GLN A 427 2.81 19.49 14.08
CA GLN A 427 3.77 19.37 15.18
C GLN A 427 4.58 18.09 15.04
N GLN A 428 5.91 18.16 15.08
CA GLN A 428 6.74 16.95 14.98
C GLN A 428 6.65 16.06 16.22
N ARG A 429 6.43 16.65 17.41
CA ARG A 429 6.19 15.90 18.65
C ARG A 429 4.94 16.45 19.33
N PRO A 430 4.07 15.60 19.91
CA PRO A 430 2.81 16.03 20.52
C PRO A 430 2.95 17.08 21.64
N HIS A 431 4.15 17.21 22.24
CA HIS A 431 4.43 18.08 23.38
C HIS A 431 5.54 19.12 23.14
N ASP A 432 6.13 19.18 21.93
CA ASP A 432 7.25 20.05 21.63
C ASP A 432 6.83 21.11 20.60
N ALA A 433 6.28 22.23 21.09
CA ALA A 433 5.71 23.28 20.26
C ALA A 433 6.74 23.94 19.31
N ALA A 434 8.03 23.77 19.59
CA ALA A 434 9.12 24.43 18.86
C ALA A 434 9.42 23.80 17.48
N ILE A 435 9.07 22.53 17.26
CA ILE A 435 9.42 21.82 16.02
C ILE A 435 8.16 21.61 15.16
N GLN A 436 7.99 22.47 14.16
CA GLN A 436 6.89 22.42 13.19
C GLN A 436 7.42 21.98 11.83
N LYS A 437 6.72 21.03 11.19
CA LYS A 437 7.00 20.63 9.80
C LYS A 437 5.93 21.28 8.92
N SER A 438 6.36 22.01 7.89
CA SER A 438 5.44 22.54 6.88
C SER A 438 4.81 21.36 6.15
N LEU A 439 3.49 21.39 6.03
CA LEU A 439 2.75 20.52 5.13
C LEU A 439 2.84 21.18 3.76
N ASN A 440 3.32 20.47 2.74
CA ASN A 440 3.67 21.03 1.42
C ASN A 440 2.42 21.38 0.57
N CYS A 441 1.45 22.06 1.16
CA CYS A 441 0.13 22.30 0.60
C CYS A 441 -0.39 23.68 1.03
N ASN A 442 0.17 24.75 0.47
CA ASN A 442 -0.23 26.12 0.81
C ASN A 442 -1.39 26.60 -0.08
N MET A 443 -2.22 27.50 0.45
CA MET A 443 -3.35 28.09 -0.28
C MET A 443 -3.21 29.61 -0.35
N SER A 444 -3.51 30.19 -1.52
CA SER A 444 -3.55 31.63 -1.75
C SER A 444 -4.98 32.04 -2.04
N VAL A 445 -5.57 32.87 -1.19
CA VAL A 445 -6.95 33.35 -1.32
C VAL A 445 -6.90 34.79 -1.81
N PRO A 446 -7.48 35.13 -2.97
CA PRO A 446 -7.49 36.52 -3.44
C PRO A 446 -8.21 37.45 -2.45
N THR A 447 -7.65 38.63 -2.22
CA THR A 447 -8.19 39.65 -1.31
C THR A 447 -8.20 41.02 -1.96
N ALA A 448 -9.00 41.94 -1.42
CA ALA A 448 -8.86 43.35 -1.76
C ALA A 448 -7.44 43.86 -1.41
N GLN A 449 -6.88 44.72 -2.27
CA GLN A 449 -5.53 45.28 -2.09
C GLN A 449 -5.47 46.50 -1.17
N THR A 450 -6.58 47.21 -1.01
CA THR A 450 -6.66 48.46 -0.24
C THR A 450 -7.53 48.28 0.99
N VAL A 451 -6.92 48.38 2.17
CA VAL A 451 -7.60 48.44 3.47
C VAL A 451 -7.51 49.88 3.97
N ARG A 452 -8.66 50.53 4.24
CA ARG A 452 -8.71 51.92 4.71
C ARG A 452 -8.85 52.03 6.24
N SER A 453 -9.46 51.03 6.88
CA SER A 453 -9.64 50.95 8.33
C SER A 453 -9.68 49.49 8.81
N VAL A 454 -9.55 49.25 10.12
CA VAL A 454 -9.62 47.89 10.71
C VAL A 454 -10.99 47.23 10.45
N SER A 455 -12.07 48.02 10.36
CA SER A 455 -13.40 47.53 9.98
C SER A 455 -13.49 47.06 8.53
N ASP A 456 -12.56 47.50 7.67
CA ASP A 456 -12.51 47.13 6.25
C ASP A 456 -11.60 45.92 5.98
N LEU A 457 -11.03 45.31 7.02
CA LEU A 457 -10.19 44.13 6.86
C LEU A 457 -10.99 43.01 6.21
N ASP A 458 -10.43 42.47 5.13
CA ASP A 458 -11.05 41.37 4.42
C ASP A 458 -11.07 40.12 5.30
N ARG A 459 -12.26 39.50 5.40
CA ARG A 459 -12.47 38.29 6.18
C ARG A 459 -12.21 37.08 5.31
N ILE A 460 -11.33 36.21 5.76
CA ILE A 460 -11.04 34.93 5.11
C ILE A 460 -11.82 33.86 5.86
N MET A 461 -12.95 33.46 5.28
CA MET A 461 -13.79 32.38 5.78
C MET A 461 -13.18 31.05 5.36
N VAL A 462 -12.82 30.21 6.33
CA VAL A 462 -12.16 28.93 6.11
C VAL A 462 -13.02 27.81 6.68
N ASN A 463 -13.32 26.81 5.86
CA ASN A 463 -13.97 25.56 6.28
C ASN A 463 -12.98 24.41 6.07
N ALA A 464 -12.71 23.65 7.11
CA ALA A 464 -11.82 22.49 7.06
C ALA A 464 -12.58 21.25 7.53
N TYR A 465 -12.51 20.15 6.78
CA TYR A 465 -13.19 18.90 7.13
C TYR A 465 -12.33 17.67 6.80
N VAL A 466 -12.45 16.65 7.65
CA VAL A 466 -11.83 15.34 7.41
C VAL A 466 -12.64 14.61 6.34
N THR A 467 -11.97 13.94 5.41
CA THR A 467 -12.59 13.15 4.34
C THR A 467 -12.65 11.66 4.71
N GLN A 468 -13.41 10.87 3.95
CA GLN A 468 -13.43 9.41 4.10
C GLN A 468 -12.10 8.74 3.69
N ASP A 469 -11.22 9.48 3.03
CA ASP A 469 -9.95 8.98 2.51
C ASP A 469 -8.78 9.33 3.44
N LEU A 470 -9.08 9.70 4.69
CA LEU A 470 -8.10 10.09 5.70
C LEU A 470 -7.22 11.25 5.22
N THR A 471 -7.85 12.27 4.65
CA THR A 471 -7.26 13.56 4.29
C THR A 471 -8.06 14.69 4.94
N ILE A 472 -7.52 15.91 4.92
CA ILE A 472 -8.25 17.10 5.36
C ILE A 472 -8.43 18.02 4.15
N GLN A 473 -9.68 18.26 3.76
CA GLN A 473 -10.02 19.25 2.76
C GLN A 473 -10.16 20.61 3.46
N VAL A 474 -9.47 21.62 2.93
CA VAL A 474 -9.59 23.01 3.38
C VAL A 474 -10.10 23.85 2.24
N GLU A 475 -11.18 24.58 2.49
CA GLU A 475 -11.80 25.50 1.56
C GLU A 475 -11.78 26.90 2.17
N ALA A 476 -11.44 27.91 1.38
CA ALA A 476 -11.42 29.28 1.85
C ALA A 476 -11.99 30.25 0.82
N MET A 477 -12.59 31.33 1.31
CA MET A 477 -13.05 32.44 0.48
C MET A 477 -12.87 33.76 1.20
N SER A 478 -12.56 34.79 0.42
CA SER A 478 -12.57 36.18 0.87
C SER A 478 -13.99 36.73 0.86
N SER A 479 -14.33 37.50 1.89
CA SER A 479 -15.61 38.22 1.97
C SER A 479 -15.76 39.29 0.89
N SER A 480 -14.64 39.86 0.40
CA SER A 480 -14.66 40.92 -0.61
C SER A 480 -14.63 40.40 -2.05
N GLN A 481 -13.94 39.28 -2.31
CA GLN A 481 -13.76 38.73 -3.66
C GLN A 481 -14.75 37.60 -3.98
N GLY A 482 -15.25 36.88 -2.98
CA GLY A 482 -16.21 35.78 -3.15
C GLY A 482 -15.67 34.53 -3.88
N LYS A 483 -14.43 34.55 -4.38
CA LYS A 483 -13.80 33.41 -5.04
C LYS A 483 -13.41 32.34 -4.01
N LYS A 484 -13.89 31.12 -4.23
CA LYS A 484 -13.57 29.95 -3.42
C LYS A 484 -12.27 29.31 -3.92
N GLU A 485 -11.35 29.08 -3.00
CA GLU A 485 -10.11 28.34 -3.19
C GLU A 485 -10.14 27.08 -2.32
N SER A 486 -9.39 26.04 -2.72
CA SER A 486 -9.37 24.79 -1.96
C SER A 486 -8.04 24.07 -2.07
N VAL A 487 -7.65 23.39 -1.00
CA VAL A 487 -6.46 22.55 -0.93
C VAL A 487 -6.75 21.28 -0.13
N GLU A 488 -6.10 20.18 -0.49
CA GLU A 488 -6.18 18.92 0.23
C GLU A 488 -4.86 18.66 0.99
N ILE A 489 -4.96 18.42 2.29
CA ILE A 489 -3.84 17.99 3.14
C ILE A 489 -3.86 16.46 3.20
N GLN A 490 -2.88 15.81 2.55
CA GLN A 490 -2.86 14.36 2.37
C GLN A 490 -2.01 13.61 3.40
N ASP A 491 -0.89 14.21 3.82
CA ASP A 491 0.12 13.57 4.68
C ASP A 491 -0.19 13.74 6.17
N ILE A 492 -1.42 13.45 6.59
CA ILE A 492 -1.79 13.55 8.01
C ILE A 492 -1.26 12.34 8.79
N CYS A 493 -0.59 12.59 9.91
CA CYS A 493 -0.13 11.52 10.80
C CYS A 493 -1.28 11.04 11.69
N TYR A 494 -1.69 9.78 11.50
CA TYR A 494 -2.77 9.17 12.26
C TYR A 494 -2.34 7.85 12.88
N GLY A 495 -3.03 7.48 13.96
CA GLY A 495 -2.88 6.24 14.70
C GLY A 495 -4.21 5.52 14.78
N LEU A 496 -4.22 4.36 15.42
CA LEU A 496 -5.45 3.63 15.73
C LEU A 496 -5.54 3.45 17.25
N GLU A 497 -6.72 3.68 17.79
CA GLU A 497 -7.02 3.48 19.21
C GLU A 497 -8.00 2.32 19.35
N ILE A 498 -7.66 1.36 20.20
CA ILE A 498 -8.58 0.30 20.57
C ILE A 498 -9.63 0.87 21.52
N ALA A 499 -10.89 0.53 21.25
CA ALA A 499 -12.05 1.00 21.99
C ALA A 499 -12.37 0.12 23.19
#